data_AF-A0A8X8W5F5-F1
#
_entry.id   AF-A0A8X8W5F5-F1
#
_cell.length_a   1.000
_cell.length_b   1.000
_cell.length_c   1.000
_cell.angle_alpha   90.00
_cell.angle_beta   90.00
_cell.angle_gamma   90.00
#
_symmetry.space_group_name_H-M   'P 1'
#
loop_
_entity.id
_entity.type
_entity.pdbx_description
1 polymer ?
#
loop_
_entity_poly.entity_id
_entity_poly.type
_entity_poly.pdbx_seq_one_letter_code
_entity_poly.pdbx_strand_id
1 'polypeptide(L)'
;MSELQVFKEAKCVKVNPDTPQKQVRFLTLNGLRYAQNIYQIWMVGWWDHGCAYYLCLRAGGKKLLTPQPRLRTGFFSVLEYSMLSPDTIKESCTSVGVAKYGKPIGLEEKIKVDLIVVGSVAVDPKTRARLGKGEGFAELEYGMLRYMGSIDDSTPIVTSVHDEQLVDDIPIDRLLVHDVPVDIICTPTQVIFTNTSIPKPQGIYWDKLSPEKLGQIKILRELKRKIERETGEKLPTGPSEKLPPTARRKR
;
A
#
# COMPACT_ATOMS: atom_id res chain seq x y z
N MET A 1 -5.76 4.56 13.11
CA MET A 1 -6.10 4.31 11.68
C MET A 1 -7.59 4.35 11.41
N SER A 2 -8.40 3.42 11.96
CA SER A 2 -9.85 3.33 11.72
C SER A 2 -10.62 4.63 12.05
N GLU A 3 -10.11 5.39 13.02
CA GLU A 3 -10.72 6.65 13.44
C GLU A 3 -10.43 7.84 12.53
N LEU A 4 -9.46 7.74 11.62
CA LEU A 4 -9.10 8.83 10.71
C LEU A 4 -10.26 9.14 9.76
N GLN A 5 -10.58 10.42 9.59
CA GLN A 5 -11.64 10.84 8.68
C GLN A 5 -11.37 10.39 7.23
N VAL A 6 -10.13 10.55 6.75
CA VAL A 6 -9.72 10.08 5.42
C VAL A 6 -9.92 8.56 5.24
N PHE A 7 -9.77 7.77 6.31
CA PHE A 7 -10.03 6.32 6.25
C PHE A 7 -11.52 6.03 6.26
N LYS A 8 -12.29 6.72 7.11
CA LYS A 8 -13.76 6.58 7.18
C LYS A 8 -14.43 6.91 5.84
N GLU A 9 -13.99 7.98 5.16
CA GLU A 9 -14.55 8.45 3.90
C GLU A 9 -14.08 7.66 2.67
N ALA A 10 -12.87 7.09 2.70
CA ALA A 10 -12.33 6.33 1.58
C ALA A 10 -13.26 5.18 1.15
N LYS A 11 -13.56 5.07 -0.13
CA LYS A 11 -14.30 3.94 -0.73
C LYS A 11 -13.35 2.87 -1.24
N CYS A 12 -12.15 3.27 -1.67
CA CYS A 12 -11.08 2.39 -2.10
C CYS A 12 -9.79 2.71 -1.34
N VAL A 13 -9.25 1.72 -0.64
CA VAL A 13 -8.02 1.84 0.13
C VAL A 13 -6.98 0.89 -0.46
N LYS A 14 -5.83 1.42 -0.89
CA LYS A 14 -4.70 0.61 -1.31
C LYS A 14 -3.84 0.26 -0.10
N VAL A 15 -3.61 -1.03 0.15
CA VAL A 15 -2.77 -1.51 1.26
C VAL A 15 -1.86 -2.63 0.76
N ASN A 16 -0.57 -2.59 1.08
CA ASN A 16 0.38 -3.63 0.66
C ASN A 16 0.14 -4.92 1.44
N PRO A 17 0.42 -6.12 0.91
CA PRO A 17 0.19 -7.39 1.58
C PRO A 17 1.29 -7.76 2.60
N ASP A 18 1.96 -6.78 3.20
CA ASP A 18 3.00 -7.00 4.21
C ASP A 18 2.39 -7.40 5.56
N THR A 19 3.10 -8.22 6.35
CA THR A 19 2.62 -8.71 7.66
C THR A 19 2.24 -7.57 8.62
N PRO A 20 3.07 -6.52 8.81
CA PRO A 20 2.71 -5.40 9.70
C PRO A 20 1.40 -4.69 9.32
N GLN A 21 0.99 -4.77 8.05
CA GLN A 21 -0.23 -4.11 7.56
C GLN A 21 -1.47 -5.02 7.54
N LYS A 22 -1.38 -6.25 8.06
CA LYS A 22 -2.49 -7.22 8.06
C LYS A 22 -3.74 -6.67 8.75
N GLN A 23 -3.57 -5.96 9.86
CA GLN A 23 -4.68 -5.36 10.59
C GLN A 23 -5.37 -4.26 9.81
N VAL A 24 -4.63 -3.45 9.04
CA VAL A 24 -5.22 -2.41 8.18
C VAL A 24 -6.10 -3.06 7.10
N ARG A 25 -5.62 -4.13 6.45
CA ARG A 25 -6.42 -4.88 5.47
C ARG A 25 -7.70 -5.45 6.08
N PHE A 26 -7.60 -5.98 7.30
CA PHE A 26 -8.75 -6.48 8.04
C PHE A 26 -9.77 -5.38 8.35
N LEU A 27 -9.32 -4.21 8.80
CA LEU A 27 -10.18 -3.05 9.04
C LEU A 27 -10.88 -2.57 7.76
N THR A 28 -10.17 -2.55 6.62
CA THR A 28 -10.74 -2.20 5.31
C THR A 28 -11.85 -3.16 4.88
N LEU A 29 -11.65 -4.47 5.08
CA LEU A 29 -12.63 -5.49 4.66
C LEU A 29 -13.81 -5.62 5.65
N ASN A 30 -13.58 -5.50 6.96
CA ASN A 30 -14.53 -5.95 7.99
C ASN A 30 -15.27 -4.81 8.74
N GLY A 31 -15.10 -3.55 8.34
CA GLY A 31 -15.62 -2.39 9.07
C GLY A 31 -17.15 -2.24 9.22
N LEU A 32 -17.95 -3.25 8.82
CA LEU A 32 -19.41 -3.25 8.91
C LEU A 32 -19.97 -4.05 10.10
N ARG A 33 -19.25 -5.04 10.66
CA ARG A 33 -19.83 -5.97 11.67
C ARG A 33 -19.40 -5.75 13.12
N TYR A 34 -18.34 -5.00 13.39
CA TYR A 34 -17.90 -4.76 14.77
C TYR A 34 -18.85 -3.87 15.59
N ALA A 35 -19.87 -3.27 14.97
CA ALA A 35 -20.86 -2.44 15.65
C ALA A 35 -22.06 -3.23 16.18
N GLN A 36 -22.27 -4.49 15.74
CA GLN A 36 -23.56 -5.16 15.94
C GLN A 36 -23.54 -6.37 16.87
N ASN A 37 -22.40 -6.92 17.29
CA ASN A 37 -22.38 -8.08 18.21
C ASN A 37 -21.14 -8.10 19.13
N ILE A 38 -21.25 -7.41 20.27
CA ILE A 38 -20.24 -7.39 21.34
C ILE A 38 -20.04 -8.78 22.00
N TYR A 39 -21.02 -9.68 21.90
CA TYR A 39 -21.00 -10.97 22.62
C TYR A 39 -20.15 -12.07 21.96
N GLN A 40 -19.84 -12.00 20.66
CA GLN A 40 -19.00 -13.02 19.99
C GLN A 40 -17.49 -12.83 20.22
N ILE A 41 -17.09 -11.66 20.76
CA ILE A 41 -15.69 -11.30 21.00
C ILE A 41 -15.06 -12.15 22.12
N TRP A 42 -15.86 -12.68 23.04
CA TRP A 42 -15.37 -13.47 24.18
C TRP A 42 -14.95 -14.91 23.81
N MET A 43 -15.39 -15.46 22.67
CA MET A 43 -15.17 -16.89 22.34
C MET A 43 -14.02 -17.17 21.37
N VAL A 44 -13.49 -16.16 20.68
CA VAL A 44 -12.35 -16.32 19.76
C VAL A 44 -11.08 -15.87 20.48
N GLY A 45 -10.44 -16.78 21.22
CA GLY A 45 -9.28 -16.53 22.07
C GLY A 45 -8.10 -15.82 21.39
N TRP A 46 -8.15 -14.49 21.40
CA TRP A 46 -7.13 -13.57 20.88
C TRP A 46 -6.85 -12.51 21.94
N TRP A 47 -6.03 -12.80 22.96
CA TRP A 47 -5.53 -11.75 23.85
C TRP A 47 -4.14 -12.11 24.38
N ASP A 48 -3.11 -11.43 23.87
CA ASP A 48 -2.09 -10.86 24.75
C ASP A 48 -2.59 -9.44 25.11
N HIS A 49 -2.51 -9.13 26.40
CA HIS A 49 -3.23 -8.06 27.08
C HIS A 49 -2.94 -6.66 26.51
N GLY A 50 -3.97 -5.95 26.03
CA GLY A 50 -3.85 -4.49 25.84
C GLY A 50 -4.73 -3.77 24.80
N CYS A 51 -5.65 -4.42 24.07
CA CYS A 51 -6.40 -3.74 23.00
C CYS A 51 -7.91 -3.99 23.03
N ALA A 52 -8.53 -3.90 24.19
CA ALA A 52 -9.97 -3.66 24.26
C ALA A 52 -10.16 -2.15 24.38
N TYR A 53 -10.62 -1.49 23.31
CA TYR A 53 -11.40 -0.25 23.25
C TYR A 53 -11.25 0.38 21.85
N TYR A 54 -12.34 1.00 21.37
CA TYR A 54 -12.52 1.77 20.12
C TYR A 54 -13.05 1.04 18.87
N LEU A 55 -14.39 1.00 18.86
CA LEU A 55 -15.26 1.64 17.85
C LEU A 55 -15.21 1.13 16.41
N CYS A 56 -16.30 0.44 16.08
CA CYS A 56 -16.72 0.20 14.70
C CYS A 56 -17.36 1.47 14.14
N LEU A 57 -16.67 2.17 13.24
CA LEU A 57 -17.24 3.31 12.51
C LEU A 57 -17.01 3.15 10.99
N ARG A 58 -18.12 2.91 10.29
CA ARG A 58 -18.36 3.18 8.84
C ARG A 58 -17.40 2.59 7.80
N ALA A 59 -16.53 1.66 8.16
CA ALA A 59 -15.48 1.20 7.24
C ALA A 59 -15.83 -0.02 6.38
N GLY A 60 -16.98 -0.68 6.56
CA GLY A 60 -17.31 -1.82 5.71
C GLY A 60 -17.96 -1.41 4.39
N GLY A 61 -17.75 -2.24 3.37
CA GLY A 61 -18.13 -1.91 1.98
C GLY A 61 -17.05 -1.15 1.20
N LYS A 62 -15.83 -1.02 1.75
CA LYS A 62 -14.68 -0.49 1.01
C LYS A 62 -14.08 -1.55 0.09
N LYS A 63 -13.53 -1.10 -1.03
CA LYS A 63 -12.63 -1.85 -1.88
C LYS A 63 -11.24 -1.83 -1.27
N LEU A 64 -10.70 -3.02 -0.99
CA LEU A 64 -9.29 -3.21 -0.70
C LEU A 64 -8.55 -3.42 -2.01
N LEU A 65 -7.70 -2.47 -2.39
CA LEU A 65 -6.74 -2.63 -3.48
C LEU A 65 -5.41 -3.11 -2.90
N THR A 66 -4.85 -4.18 -3.42
CA THR A 66 -3.63 -4.77 -2.86
C THR A 66 -2.72 -5.28 -3.98
N PRO A 67 -1.43 -4.89 -4.00
CA PRO A 67 -0.51 -5.35 -5.01
C PRO A 67 -0.24 -6.84 -4.84
N GLN A 68 0.00 -7.54 -5.94
CA GLN A 68 0.53 -8.89 -5.90
C GLN A 68 1.98 -8.86 -5.42
N PRO A 69 2.44 -9.86 -4.64
CA PRO A 69 3.78 -9.85 -4.07
C PRO A 69 4.88 -9.55 -5.10
N ARG A 70 5.62 -8.46 -4.87
CA ARG A 70 6.74 -7.99 -5.71
C ARG A 70 6.37 -7.75 -7.18
N LEU A 71 5.08 -7.63 -7.51
CA LEU A 71 4.56 -7.43 -8.88
C LEU A 71 5.02 -8.50 -9.90
N ARG A 72 5.41 -9.69 -9.44
CA ARG A 72 5.98 -10.74 -10.31
C ARG A 72 4.91 -11.59 -10.99
N THR A 73 3.86 -11.93 -10.26
CA THR A 73 2.82 -12.86 -10.69
C THR A 73 1.52 -12.15 -11.11
N GLY A 74 1.46 -10.83 -10.95
CA GLY A 74 0.31 -10.01 -11.28
C GLY A 74 0.53 -8.56 -10.87
N PHE A 75 -0.49 -7.73 -11.07
CA PHE A 75 -0.44 -6.30 -10.78
C PHE A 75 -1.11 -5.99 -9.44
N PHE A 76 -2.39 -5.61 -9.45
CA PHE A 76 -3.22 -5.45 -8.28
C PHE A 76 -4.36 -6.47 -8.27
N SER A 77 -4.87 -6.75 -7.07
CA SER A 77 -6.17 -7.39 -6.87
C SER A 77 -7.07 -6.46 -6.06
N VAL A 78 -8.36 -6.50 -6.39
CA VAL A 78 -9.42 -5.85 -5.62
C VAL A 78 -10.16 -6.90 -4.81
N LEU A 79 -10.40 -6.61 -3.53
CA LEU A 79 -11.26 -7.38 -2.64
C LEU A 79 -12.36 -6.48 -2.06
N GLU A 80 -13.56 -7.01 -1.97
CA GLU A 80 -14.68 -6.41 -1.26
C GLU A 80 -15.26 -7.43 -0.29
N TYR A 81 -15.92 -6.95 0.77
CA TYR A 81 -16.57 -7.83 1.73
C TYR A 81 -17.58 -8.79 1.07
N SER A 82 -18.32 -8.31 0.06
CA SER A 82 -19.31 -9.10 -0.70
C SER A 82 -18.69 -10.28 -1.48
N MET A 83 -17.37 -10.30 -1.68
CA MET A 83 -16.64 -11.40 -2.34
C MET A 83 -16.25 -12.51 -1.35
N LEU A 84 -16.45 -12.29 -0.05
CA LEU A 84 -15.91 -13.10 1.03
C LEU A 84 -17.01 -13.68 1.91
N SER A 85 -16.72 -14.84 2.52
CA SER A 85 -17.49 -15.35 3.65
C SER A 85 -16.82 -14.90 4.95
N PRO A 86 -17.55 -14.83 6.08
CA PRO A 86 -16.98 -14.40 7.36
C PRO A 86 -15.70 -15.16 7.75
N ASP A 87 -15.65 -16.47 7.49
CA ASP A 87 -14.52 -17.32 7.85
C ASP A 87 -13.27 -17.10 6.98
N THR A 88 -13.44 -16.55 5.76
CA THR A 88 -12.32 -16.33 4.83
C THR A 88 -11.68 -14.95 4.97
N ILE A 89 -12.32 -14.00 5.65
CA ILE A 89 -11.82 -12.60 5.80
C ILE A 89 -10.38 -12.58 6.30
N LYS A 90 -10.05 -13.40 7.29
CA LYS A 90 -8.71 -13.44 7.88
C LYS A 90 -7.66 -13.97 6.91
N GLU A 91 -8.01 -14.98 6.11
CA GLU A 91 -7.15 -15.51 5.04
C GLU A 91 -6.95 -14.47 3.95
N SER A 92 -8.02 -13.78 3.53
CA SER A 92 -8.04 -12.70 2.54
C SER A 92 -7.18 -11.49 2.90
N CYS A 93 -6.77 -11.36 4.17
CA CYS A 93 -5.79 -10.36 4.60
C CYS A 93 -4.33 -10.82 4.42
N THR A 94 -4.05 -11.97 3.82
CA THR A 94 -2.71 -12.48 3.52
C THR A 94 -2.41 -12.42 2.02
N SER A 95 -1.15 -12.46 1.61
CA SER A 95 -0.81 -12.52 0.18
C SER A 95 -1.44 -13.71 -0.55
N VAL A 96 -1.60 -14.85 0.15
CA VAL A 96 -2.20 -16.06 -0.41
C VAL A 96 -3.70 -15.88 -0.59
N GLY A 97 -4.40 -15.40 0.44
CA GLY A 97 -5.84 -15.16 0.37
C GLY A 97 -6.20 -14.06 -0.63
N VAL A 98 -5.40 -12.99 -0.72
CA VAL A 98 -5.55 -11.97 -1.76
C VAL A 98 -5.50 -12.57 -3.17
N ALA A 99 -4.54 -13.46 -3.44
CA ALA A 99 -4.42 -14.11 -4.74
C ALA A 99 -5.56 -15.11 -5.01
N LYS A 100 -6.10 -15.74 -3.96
CA LYS A 100 -7.17 -16.73 -4.04
C LYS A 100 -8.55 -16.11 -4.22
N TYR A 101 -8.85 -15.03 -3.50
CA TYR A 101 -10.19 -14.44 -3.40
C TYR A 101 -10.33 -13.10 -4.13
N GLY A 102 -9.22 -12.40 -4.40
CA GLY A 102 -9.26 -11.09 -5.04
C GLY A 102 -9.40 -11.15 -6.54
N LYS A 103 -10.20 -10.23 -7.09
CA LYS A 103 -10.32 -10.03 -8.54
C LYS A 103 -9.03 -9.33 -9.04
N PRO A 104 -8.21 -9.94 -9.90
CA PRO A 104 -7.06 -9.27 -10.49
C PRO A 104 -7.51 -8.12 -11.40
N ILE A 105 -6.74 -7.03 -11.43
CA ILE A 105 -6.97 -5.89 -12.31
C ILE A 105 -5.73 -5.60 -13.18
N GLY A 106 -5.97 -5.04 -14.36
CA GLY A 106 -4.93 -4.64 -15.32
C GLY A 106 -4.72 -3.13 -15.39
N LEU A 107 -3.82 -2.68 -16.28
CA LEU A 107 -3.50 -1.26 -16.49
C LEU A 107 -4.67 -0.44 -17.05
N GLU A 108 -5.68 -1.09 -17.66
CA GLU A 108 -6.85 -0.42 -18.24
C GLU A 108 -8.02 -0.30 -17.24
N GLU A 109 -7.90 -0.88 -16.05
CA GLU A 109 -8.99 -0.86 -15.07
C GLU A 109 -9.21 0.57 -14.57
N LYS A 110 -10.46 1.05 -14.67
CA LYS A 110 -10.85 2.37 -14.14
C LYS A 110 -11.18 2.26 -12.66
N ILE A 111 -10.19 2.53 -11.82
CA ILE A 111 -10.34 2.58 -10.36
C ILE A 111 -9.82 3.90 -9.81
N LYS A 112 -10.59 4.53 -8.91
CA LYS A 112 -10.10 5.63 -8.07
C LYS A 112 -9.65 5.05 -6.74
N VAL A 113 -8.46 5.41 -6.29
CA VAL A 113 -7.94 5.09 -4.95
C VAL A 113 -8.04 6.34 -4.10
N ASP A 114 -8.77 6.24 -3.00
CA ASP A 114 -9.04 7.39 -2.13
C ASP A 114 -8.00 7.53 -1.02
N LEU A 115 -7.27 6.45 -0.72
CA LEU A 115 -6.28 6.39 0.34
C LEU A 115 -5.23 5.33 0.04
N ILE A 116 -3.95 5.67 0.21
CA ILE A 116 -2.85 4.70 0.18
C ILE A 116 -2.32 4.51 1.58
N VAL A 117 -2.25 3.26 2.04
CA VAL A 117 -1.51 2.87 3.24
C VAL A 117 -0.18 2.24 2.84
N VAL A 118 0.91 2.98 3.06
CA VAL A 118 2.27 2.59 2.68
C VAL A 118 3.05 2.03 3.86
N GLY A 119 3.87 1.01 3.59
CA GLY A 119 4.73 0.40 4.59
C GLY A 119 6.01 1.21 4.78
N SER A 120 6.46 1.29 6.04
CA SER A 120 7.67 2.03 6.43
C SER A 120 8.48 1.20 7.41
N VAL A 121 9.81 1.27 7.26
CA VAL A 121 10.78 0.79 8.25
C VAL A 121 10.97 1.84 9.33
N ALA A 122 11.11 3.10 8.93
CA ALA A 122 11.18 4.25 9.82
C ALA A 122 10.55 5.46 9.14
N VAL A 123 10.06 6.40 9.95
CA VAL A 123 9.56 7.70 9.47
C VAL A 123 10.04 8.79 10.40
N ASP A 124 10.37 9.92 9.80
CA ASP A 124 10.71 11.11 10.56
C ASP A 124 9.48 12.03 10.63
N PRO A 125 8.92 12.31 11.82
CA PRO A 125 7.72 13.13 11.94
C PRO A 125 7.97 14.62 11.65
N LYS A 126 9.22 15.10 11.77
CA LYS A 126 9.60 16.50 11.52
C LYS A 126 9.87 16.73 10.04
N THR A 127 10.69 15.87 9.45
CA THR A 127 11.13 16.00 8.05
C THR A 127 10.23 15.28 7.07
N ARG A 128 9.43 14.33 7.57
CA ARG A 128 8.40 13.56 6.83
C ARG A 128 9.01 12.57 5.85
N ALA A 129 10.33 12.44 5.91
CA ALA A 129 11.07 11.44 5.19
C ALA A 129 10.60 10.05 5.65
N ARG A 130 10.43 9.16 4.69
CA ARG A 130 10.04 7.77 4.92
C ARG A 130 11.15 6.87 4.43
N LEU A 131 11.60 5.98 5.30
CA LEU A 131 12.48 4.88 4.90
C LEU A 131 11.65 3.63 4.63
N GLY A 132 11.63 3.19 3.38
CA GLY A 132 11.05 1.91 2.98
C GLY A 132 12.00 0.72 3.18
N LYS A 133 11.61 -0.46 2.71
CA LYS A 133 12.48 -1.66 2.70
C LYS A 133 13.64 -1.59 1.69
N GLY A 134 13.69 -0.54 0.87
CA GLY A 134 14.73 -0.34 -0.15
C GLY A 134 14.55 -1.14 -1.44
N GLU A 135 13.48 -1.96 -1.58
CA GLU A 135 13.24 -2.72 -2.82
C GLU A 135 12.52 -1.90 -3.92
N GLY A 136 12.04 -0.68 -3.66
CA GLY A 136 11.42 0.18 -4.68
C GLY A 136 10.04 -0.25 -5.22
N PHE A 137 9.44 -1.32 -4.69
CA PHE A 137 8.16 -1.83 -5.20
C PHE A 137 6.99 -0.89 -4.86
N ALA A 138 6.98 -0.28 -3.68
CA ALA A 138 5.91 0.63 -3.28
C ALA A 138 5.88 1.89 -4.16
N GLU A 139 7.06 2.37 -4.56
CA GLU A 139 7.26 3.52 -5.44
C GLU A 139 6.81 3.20 -6.87
N LEU A 140 7.12 1.98 -7.36
CA LEU A 140 6.61 1.51 -8.66
C LEU A 140 5.09 1.30 -8.68
N GLU A 141 4.53 0.74 -7.61
CA GLU A 141 3.09 0.62 -7.41
C GLU A 141 2.41 2.00 -7.46
N TYR A 142 2.99 2.99 -6.77
CA TYR A 142 2.52 4.37 -6.79
C TYR A 142 2.60 4.96 -8.21
N GLY A 143 3.75 4.86 -8.87
CA GLY A 143 3.96 5.39 -10.21
C GLY A 143 3.01 4.80 -11.26
N MET A 144 2.71 3.50 -11.18
CA MET A 144 1.73 2.86 -12.06
C MET A 144 0.29 3.36 -11.78
N LEU A 145 -0.08 3.53 -10.51
CA LEU A 145 -1.39 4.10 -10.17
C LEU A 145 -1.52 5.57 -10.61
N ARG A 146 -0.42 6.36 -10.59
CA ARG A 146 -0.38 7.71 -11.18
C ARG A 146 -0.64 7.68 -12.67
N TYR A 147 0.07 6.80 -13.39
CA TYR A 147 -0.14 6.64 -14.84
C TYR A 147 -1.58 6.27 -15.19
N MET A 148 -2.21 5.38 -14.42
CA MET A 148 -3.60 4.99 -14.61
C MET A 148 -4.62 6.11 -14.33
N GLY A 149 -4.19 7.26 -13.79
CA GLY A 149 -5.09 8.29 -13.28
C GLY A 149 -5.87 7.85 -12.03
N SER A 150 -5.47 6.74 -11.40
CA SER A 150 -6.13 6.20 -10.22
C SER A 150 -5.87 7.01 -8.96
N ILE A 151 -4.77 7.76 -8.93
CA ILE A 151 -4.35 8.64 -7.84
C ILE A 151 -3.79 9.95 -8.41
N ASP A 152 -3.80 10.99 -7.57
CA ASP A 152 -3.27 12.31 -7.88
C ASP A 152 -2.60 12.92 -6.63
N ASP A 153 -2.22 14.20 -6.68
CA ASP A 153 -1.51 14.86 -5.58
C ASP A 153 -2.39 14.99 -4.32
N SER A 154 -3.71 15.00 -4.48
CA SER A 154 -4.67 15.07 -3.39
C SER A 154 -4.88 13.72 -2.69
N THR A 155 -4.48 12.60 -3.31
CA THR A 155 -4.65 11.27 -2.69
C THR A 155 -3.80 11.16 -1.42
N PRO A 156 -4.39 11.01 -0.22
CA PRO A 156 -3.66 10.93 1.04
C PRO A 156 -2.80 9.67 1.11
N ILE A 157 -1.57 9.84 1.60
CA ILE A 157 -0.62 8.76 1.88
C ILE A 157 -0.45 8.62 3.37
N VAL A 158 -0.78 7.44 3.89
CA VAL A 158 -0.78 7.18 5.32
C VAL A 158 0.14 6.01 5.63
N THR A 159 0.81 6.06 6.77
CA THR A 159 1.57 4.92 7.27
C THR A 159 1.14 4.55 8.68
N SER A 160 1.32 3.29 9.03
CA SER A 160 1.16 2.77 10.38
C SER A 160 2.49 2.17 10.80
N VAL A 161 3.06 2.69 11.88
CA VAL A 161 4.35 2.27 12.43
C VAL A 161 4.27 2.19 13.95
N HIS A 162 5.22 1.51 14.59
CA HIS A 162 5.39 1.57 16.04
C HIS A 162 6.03 2.91 16.45
N ASP A 163 5.84 3.34 17.69
CA ASP A 163 6.44 4.59 18.21
C ASP A 163 7.98 4.58 18.09
N GLU A 164 8.63 3.42 18.27
CA GLU A 164 10.08 3.24 18.08
C GLU A 164 10.56 3.38 16.62
N GLN A 165 9.65 3.36 15.66
CA GLN A 165 9.98 3.59 14.25
C GLN A 165 9.87 5.08 13.87
N LEU A 166 9.50 5.94 14.84
CA LEU A 166 9.65 7.38 14.72
C LEU A 166 11.11 7.73 15.04
N VAL A 167 11.81 8.27 14.04
CA VAL A 167 13.22 8.65 14.13
C VAL A 167 13.38 10.13 13.75
N ASP A 168 14.54 10.74 13.96
CA ASP A 168 14.77 12.15 13.64
C ASP A 168 16.05 12.42 12.85
N ASP A 169 16.62 11.38 12.25
CA ASP A 169 17.90 11.38 11.56
C ASP A 169 17.83 10.83 10.12
N ILE A 170 16.63 10.76 9.51
CA ILE A 170 16.52 10.37 8.10
C ILE A 170 17.03 11.52 7.20
N PRO A 171 18.11 11.30 6.42
CA PRO A 171 18.70 12.36 5.62
C PRO A 171 17.81 12.72 4.42
N ILE A 172 17.17 13.89 4.49
CA ILE A 172 16.25 14.40 3.44
C ILE A 172 16.97 14.54 2.09
N ASP A 173 18.23 14.95 2.10
CA ASP A 173 19.07 15.13 0.91
C ASP A 173 19.29 13.83 0.12
N ARG A 174 19.02 12.68 0.74
CA ARG A 174 19.07 11.36 0.10
C ARG A 174 17.73 10.87 -0.41
N LEU A 175 16.65 11.62 -0.19
CA LEU A 175 15.35 11.28 -0.78
C LEU A 175 15.43 11.41 -2.30
N LEU A 176 15.03 10.34 -2.96
CA LEU A 176 14.96 10.27 -4.40
C LEU A 176 13.64 10.87 -4.87
N VAL A 177 13.62 11.39 -6.09
CA VAL A 177 12.40 11.99 -6.69
C VAL A 177 11.21 11.03 -6.77
N HIS A 178 11.46 9.73 -6.68
CA HIS A 178 10.44 8.68 -6.69
C HIS A 178 10.01 8.22 -5.29
N ASP A 179 10.67 8.70 -4.23
CA ASP A 179 10.29 8.35 -2.87
C ASP A 179 8.92 8.96 -2.54
N VAL A 180 8.00 8.10 -2.12
CA VAL A 180 6.64 8.54 -1.77
C VAL A 180 6.64 9.09 -0.34
N PRO A 181 6.33 10.39 -0.14
CA PRO A 181 6.22 10.99 1.18
C PRO A 181 4.95 10.52 1.91
N VAL A 182 4.90 10.71 3.23
CA VAL A 182 3.73 10.40 4.07
C VAL A 182 3.03 11.67 4.52
N ASP A 183 1.70 11.70 4.37
CA ASP A 183 0.85 12.81 4.79
C ASP A 183 0.37 12.62 6.25
N ILE A 184 0.17 11.37 6.67
CA ILE A 184 -0.28 11.02 8.03
C ILE A 184 0.50 9.82 8.54
N ILE A 185 1.02 9.93 9.77
CA ILE A 185 1.68 8.85 10.49
C ILE A 185 0.75 8.43 11.64
N CYS A 186 0.41 7.15 11.69
CA CYS A 186 -0.29 6.56 12.83
C CYS A 186 0.66 5.69 13.64
N THR A 187 0.71 5.93 14.94
CA THR A 187 1.28 5.01 15.93
C THR A 187 0.20 4.52 16.90
N PRO A 188 0.49 3.54 17.76
CA PRO A 188 -0.40 3.18 18.85
C PRO A 188 -0.78 4.35 19.77
N THR A 189 0.12 5.32 19.97
CA THR A 189 -0.10 6.42 20.94
C THR A 189 -0.61 7.71 20.31
N GLN A 190 -0.36 7.95 19.02
CA GLN A 190 -0.66 9.24 18.41
C GLN A 190 -0.90 9.17 16.90
N VAL A 191 -1.49 10.25 16.38
CA VAL A 191 -1.64 10.52 14.96
C VAL A 191 -0.92 11.83 14.65
N ILE A 192 0.00 11.80 13.70
CA ILE A 192 0.79 12.95 13.28
C ILE A 192 0.40 13.30 11.86
N PHE A 193 -0.16 14.50 11.67
CA PHE A 193 -0.39 15.08 10.34
C PHE A 193 0.86 15.83 9.92
N THR A 194 1.49 15.39 8.85
CA THR A 194 2.80 15.92 8.50
C THR A 194 2.70 17.30 7.85
N ASN A 195 1.66 17.57 7.06
CA ASN A 195 1.58 18.78 6.20
C ASN A 195 2.85 18.91 5.32
N THR A 196 3.19 17.82 4.62
CA THR A 196 4.41 17.77 3.80
C THR A 196 4.42 18.77 2.65
N SER A 197 5.55 19.45 2.48
CA SER A 197 5.85 20.22 1.27
C SER A 197 6.64 19.41 0.23
N ILE A 198 7.02 18.16 0.56
CA ILE A 198 7.72 17.27 -0.38
C ILE A 198 6.72 16.89 -1.48
N PRO A 199 7.02 17.17 -2.76
CA PRO A 199 6.11 16.86 -3.85
C PRO A 199 5.97 15.34 -4.00
N LYS A 200 4.75 14.90 -4.29
CA LYS A 200 4.51 13.49 -4.61
C LYS A 200 5.06 13.15 -6.00
N PRO A 201 5.59 11.92 -6.21
CA PRO A 201 6.03 11.46 -7.52
C PRO A 201 4.96 11.67 -8.60
N GLN A 202 5.35 12.07 -9.80
CA GLN A 202 4.37 12.32 -10.88
C GLN A 202 4.08 11.09 -11.75
N GLY A 203 4.79 10.00 -11.51
CA GLY A 203 4.67 8.77 -12.28
C GLY A 203 5.91 7.89 -12.13
N ILE A 204 6.24 7.18 -13.20
CA ILE A 204 7.43 6.32 -13.25
C ILE A 204 8.58 7.11 -13.88
N TYR A 205 9.70 7.20 -13.17
CA TYR A 205 10.94 7.79 -13.66
C TYR A 205 11.75 6.73 -14.41
N TRP A 206 11.47 6.56 -15.70
CA TRP A 206 12.06 5.50 -16.53
C TRP A 206 13.59 5.60 -16.64
N ASP A 207 14.14 6.81 -16.59
CA ASP A 207 15.58 7.11 -16.54
C ASP A 207 16.27 6.65 -15.25
N LYS A 208 15.50 6.25 -14.23
CA LYS A 208 16.00 5.73 -12.95
C LYS A 208 15.76 4.24 -12.77
N LEU A 209 15.02 3.62 -13.69
CA LEU A 209 14.66 2.21 -13.61
C LEU A 209 15.70 1.35 -14.35
N SER A 210 16.39 0.50 -13.59
CA SER A 210 17.39 -0.40 -14.16
C SER A 210 16.78 -1.42 -15.14
N PRO A 211 17.54 -1.89 -16.15
CA PRO A 211 17.14 -2.99 -17.01
C PRO A 211 16.80 -4.26 -16.23
N GLU A 212 17.54 -4.54 -15.16
CA GLU A 212 17.35 -5.73 -14.32
C GLU A 212 16.02 -5.68 -13.58
N LYS A 213 15.67 -4.53 -12.99
CA LYS A 213 14.39 -4.34 -12.27
C LYS A 213 13.22 -4.40 -13.23
N LEU A 214 13.32 -3.73 -14.37
CA LEU A 214 12.34 -3.80 -15.44
C LEU A 214 12.16 -5.25 -15.93
N GLY A 215 13.25 -6.00 -16.06
CA GLY A 215 13.26 -7.42 -16.40
C GLY A 215 12.55 -8.34 -15.40
N GLN A 216 12.43 -7.95 -14.13
CA GLN A 216 11.76 -8.76 -13.11
C GLN A 216 10.23 -8.57 -13.06
N ILE A 217 9.71 -7.46 -13.59
CA ILE A 217 8.32 -7.05 -13.39
C ILE A 217 7.58 -7.03 -14.73
N LYS A 218 6.78 -8.07 -14.98
CA LYS A 218 6.06 -8.24 -16.26
C LYS A 218 5.17 -7.03 -16.59
N ILE A 219 4.36 -6.59 -15.62
CA ILE A 219 3.41 -5.49 -15.84
C ILE A 219 4.11 -4.16 -16.17
N LEU A 220 5.30 -3.94 -15.61
CA LEU A 220 6.09 -2.74 -15.86
C LEU A 220 6.65 -2.71 -17.29
N ARG A 221 7.03 -3.87 -17.83
CA ARG A 221 7.40 -4.00 -19.27
C ARG A 221 6.21 -3.83 -20.20
N GLU A 222 5.04 -4.28 -19.79
CA GLU A 222 3.80 -4.07 -20.55
C GLU A 222 3.46 -2.59 -20.59
N LEU A 223 3.53 -1.91 -19.45
CA LEU A 223 3.34 -0.47 -19.34
C LEU A 223 4.35 0.30 -20.20
N LYS A 224 5.65 -0.01 -20.10
CA LYS A 224 6.69 0.66 -20.90
C LYS A 224 6.38 0.54 -22.40
N ARG A 225 6.14 -0.68 -22.88
CA ARG A 225 5.82 -0.94 -24.30
C ARG A 225 4.53 -0.25 -24.74
N LYS A 226 3.53 -0.17 -23.86
CA LYS A 226 2.28 0.54 -24.12
C LYS A 226 2.56 2.02 -24.37
N ILE A 227 3.27 2.69 -23.47
CA ILE A 227 3.61 4.11 -23.58
C ILE A 227 4.43 4.36 -24.85
N GLU A 228 5.48 3.58 -25.09
CA GLU A 228 6.35 3.75 -26.29
C GLU A 228 5.56 3.61 -27.60
N ARG A 229 4.56 2.72 -27.63
CA ARG A 229 3.67 2.56 -28.79
C ARG A 229 2.70 3.74 -28.94
N GLU A 230 2.19 4.28 -27.83
CA GLU A 230 1.23 5.40 -27.83
C GLU A 230 1.90 6.73 -28.17
N THR A 231 3.13 6.96 -27.70
CA THR A 231 3.88 8.19 -27.96
C THR A 231 4.72 8.13 -29.23
N GLY A 232 5.04 6.92 -29.71
CA GLY A 232 5.99 6.71 -30.81
C GLY A 232 7.46 6.93 -30.40
N GLU A 233 7.73 7.18 -29.11
CA GLU A 233 9.06 7.48 -28.59
C GLU A 233 9.55 6.37 -27.68
N LYS A 234 10.84 6.03 -27.79
CA LYS A 234 11.47 5.07 -26.89
C LYS A 234 11.73 5.71 -25.53
N LEU A 235 11.25 5.07 -24.45
CA LEU A 235 11.44 5.59 -23.11
C LEU A 235 12.88 5.33 -22.62
N PRO A 236 13.46 6.26 -21.85
CA PRO A 236 14.80 6.08 -21.30
C PRO A 236 14.86 4.87 -20.37
N THR A 237 16.07 4.40 -20.10
CA THR A 237 16.32 3.32 -19.13
C THR A 237 17.43 3.79 -18.20
N GLY A 238 17.29 3.50 -16.92
CA GLY A 238 18.27 3.86 -15.92
C GLY A 238 19.53 3.01 -15.94
N PRO A 239 20.49 3.33 -15.07
CA PRO A 239 21.73 2.57 -14.96
C PRO A 239 21.45 1.14 -14.50
N SER A 240 22.35 0.22 -14.87
CA SER A 240 22.33 -1.17 -14.38
C SER A 240 22.52 -1.19 -12.86
N GLU A 241 21.84 -2.11 -12.19
CA GLU A 241 21.96 -2.29 -10.75
C GLU A 241 22.12 -3.75 -10.34
N LYS A 242 22.85 -3.98 -9.24
CA LYS A 242 22.91 -5.30 -8.63
C LYS A 242 21.72 -5.48 -7.69
N LEU A 243 20.71 -6.19 -8.15
CA LEU A 243 19.52 -6.45 -7.35
C LEU A 243 19.82 -7.37 -6.16
N PRO A 244 19.17 -7.15 -5.00
CA PRO A 244 19.31 -8.04 -3.85
C PRO A 244 18.81 -9.46 -4.21
N PRO A 245 19.39 -10.50 -3.60
CA PRO A 245 18.95 -11.87 -3.81
C PRO A 245 17.48 -12.00 -3.42
N THR A 246 16.68 -12.58 -4.30
CA THR A 246 15.28 -12.84 -3.95
C THR A 246 15.23 -13.96 -2.93
N ALA A 247 14.59 -13.72 -1.78
CA ALA A 247 14.26 -14.78 -0.84
C ALA A 247 13.52 -15.93 -1.56
N ARG A 248 14.15 -17.12 -1.62
CA ARG A 248 13.48 -18.32 -2.12
C ARG A 248 12.44 -18.73 -1.09
N ARG A 249 11.16 -18.59 -1.41
CA ARG A 249 10.10 -19.27 -0.63
C ARG A 249 10.14 -20.74 -1.02
N LYS A 250 10.36 -21.63 -0.03
CA LYS A 250 10.09 -23.06 -0.23
C LYS A 250 8.61 -23.18 -0.63
N ARG A 251 8.36 -23.81 -1.78
CA ARG A 251 7.01 -24.18 -2.22
C ARG A 251 6.48 -25.30 -1.33
#